data_AF-A0A0P1KN53-F1
#
_entry.id   AF-A0A0P1KN53-F1
#
_cell.length_a   1.000
_cell.length_b   1.000
_cell.length_c   1.000
_cell.angle_alpha   90.00
_cell.angle_beta   90.00
_cell.angle_gamma   90.00
#
_symmetry.space_group_name_H-M   'P 1'
#
loop_
_entity.id
_entity.type
_entity.pdbx_description
1 polymer ?
#
loop_
_entity_poly.entity_id
_entity_poly.type
_entity_poly.pdbx_seq_one_letter_code
_entity_poly.pdbx_strand_id
1 'polypeptide(L)'
;MNTRPPIVAPNPVSDGRFLGVNFNQDYTCFSCCTQTGFMVFNVDPLECKLSRQFNSGNASGIATTRMLYRTNYVALVGGGRKPRYPPNKLIIWDDLQQRESITLSFMSAVKEVFLSRVHIVVVLENSIEIYEFSASHKRLISPLETCAGAAADFVVCQRTMRRSSATQAQASSGSTPQTITKGILAFPSARNPGQVQVADLSHLRSSEIEERAATQLPTSIIKAHKTPIRLIKLSPNGSMVATCSQQGTIIRIFSTQNGTLLGEFRRGLDRADLYEMAWSPRSNRLAVVSDKQTLHIFQVTDEDGDMKNKTHVLKDVPFFWKPKYLDSTWSMCSLHLRSALKGKDSMSDQEFYNDRCKLGWCQEGDEDSLVLIWKQSGVWEKYAILEKEPKTYAVNETLQTSATVQTPNKKRWEIVRESWRLL
;
A
#
# COMPACT_ATOMS: atom_id res chain seq x y z
N MET A 1 32.44 32.93 -33.49
CA MET A 1 32.92 31.95 -32.49
C MET A 1 32.35 30.59 -32.84
N ASN A 2 33.18 29.69 -33.38
CA ASN A 2 32.82 28.30 -33.62
C ASN A 2 32.92 27.54 -32.30
N THR A 3 31.80 27.39 -31.58
CA THR A 3 31.72 26.50 -30.43
C THR A 3 31.49 25.08 -30.92
N ARG A 4 32.43 24.18 -30.61
CA ARG A 4 32.31 22.74 -30.85
C ARG A 4 30.98 22.22 -30.26
N PRO A 5 30.27 21.29 -30.93
CA PRO A 5 29.18 20.58 -30.28
C PRO A 5 29.74 19.76 -29.10
N PRO A 6 28.96 19.58 -28.01
CA PRO A 6 29.41 18.79 -26.86
C PRO A 6 29.74 17.36 -27.29
N ILE A 7 30.89 16.85 -26.83
CA ILE A 7 31.46 15.52 -27.15
C ILE A 7 30.61 14.37 -26.57
N VAL A 8 29.62 14.68 -25.73
CA VAL A 8 28.65 13.73 -25.21
C VAL A 8 27.29 14.42 -25.29
N ALA A 9 26.43 13.96 -26.21
CA ALA A 9 25.01 14.27 -26.09
C ALA A 9 24.55 13.78 -24.71
N PRO A 10 23.78 14.55 -23.93
CA PRO A 10 23.20 14.01 -22.71
C PRO A 10 22.48 12.73 -23.12
N ASN A 11 22.91 11.59 -22.55
CA ASN A 11 22.24 10.32 -22.77
C ASN A 11 20.74 10.60 -22.62
N PRO A 12 19.90 10.33 -23.63
CA PRO A 12 18.47 10.48 -23.43
C PRO A 12 18.17 9.60 -22.23
N VAL A 13 17.76 10.21 -21.12
CA VAL A 13 17.29 9.50 -19.93
C VAL A 13 16.36 8.44 -20.49
N SER A 14 16.75 7.17 -20.40
CA SER A 14 15.96 6.09 -20.98
C SER A 14 14.61 6.18 -20.29
N ASP A 15 13.59 6.61 -21.02
CA ASP A 15 12.24 6.72 -20.47
C ASP A 15 11.93 5.37 -19.83
N GLY A 16 11.70 5.38 -18.51
CA GLY A 16 11.39 4.16 -17.78
C GLY A 16 10.25 3.42 -18.46
N ARG A 17 10.29 2.09 -18.46
CA ARG A 17 9.36 1.22 -19.21
C ARG A 17 7.90 1.55 -18.94
N PHE A 18 7.56 1.85 -17.68
CA PHE A 18 6.21 2.19 -17.26
C PHE A 18 6.12 3.60 -16.68
N LEU A 19 5.05 4.31 -17.04
CA LEU A 19 4.68 5.61 -16.47
C LEU A 19 4.03 5.47 -15.09
N GLY A 20 3.39 4.33 -14.82
CA GLY A 20 2.77 4.02 -13.53
C GLY A 20 2.51 2.52 -13.38
N VAL A 21 2.49 2.04 -12.14
CA VAL A 21 2.16 0.65 -11.79
C VAL A 21 1.23 0.69 -10.59
N ASN A 22 0.15 -0.09 -10.61
CA ASN A 22 -0.76 -0.24 -9.48
C ASN A 22 -1.35 -1.65 -9.42
N PHE A 23 -1.39 -2.24 -8.23
CA PHE A 23 -2.16 -3.45 -7.95
C PHE A 23 -3.66 -3.12 -7.87
N ASN A 24 -4.49 -4.15 -8.07
CA ASN A 24 -5.89 -4.10 -7.64
C ASN A 24 -5.98 -4.33 -6.13
N GLN A 25 -7.19 -4.18 -5.60
CA GLN A 25 -7.50 -4.11 -4.16
C GLN A 25 -7.12 -5.38 -3.39
N ASP A 26 -7.07 -6.54 -4.05
CA ASP A 26 -6.80 -7.86 -3.47
C ASP A 26 -5.45 -8.46 -3.92
N TYR A 27 -4.61 -7.67 -4.60
CA TYR A 27 -3.32 -8.08 -5.14
C TYR A 27 -3.36 -9.28 -6.11
N THR A 28 -4.50 -9.58 -6.72
CA THR A 28 -4.60 -10.66 -7.72
C THR A 28 -4.16 -10.21 -9.12
N CYS A 29 -4.23 -8.91 -9.40
CA CYS A 29 -3.83 -8.31 -10.65
C CYS A 29 -3.03 -7.04 -10.42
N PHE A 30 -2.25 -6.65 -11.43
CA PHE A 30 -1.63 -5.33 -11.48
C PHE A 30 -1.76 -4.74 -12.87
N SER A 31 -1.68 -3.42 -12.93
CA SER A 31 -1.76 -2.64 -14.16
C SER A 31 -0.48 -1.84 -14.35
N CYS A 32 -0.03 -1.75 -15.59
CA CYS A 32 1.16 -1.01 -16.01
C CYS A 32 0.76 0.02 -17.07
N CYS A 33 1.07 1.28 -16.82
CA CYS A 33 0.77 2.38 -17.73
C CYS A 33 1.97 2.66 -18.64
N THR A 34 1.74 3.00 -19.91
CA THR A 34 2.80 3.26 -20.89
C THR A 34 2.55 4.60 -21.62
N GLN A 35 3.53 5.00 -22.43
CA GLN A 35 3.40 6.17 -23.32
C GLN A 35 2.30 6.01 -24.39
N THR A 36 1.78 4.79 -24.59
CA THR A 36 0.82 4.46 -25.66
C THR A 36 -0.48 3.85 -25.15
N GLY A 37 -0.61 3.60 -23.84
CA GLY A 37 -1.82 3.01 -23.27
C GLY A 37 -1.54 2.34 -21.92
N PHE A 38 -2.08 1.14 -21.71
CA PHE A 38 -1.88 0.39 -20.48
C PHE A 38 -2.02 -1.12 -20.69
N MET A 39 -1.50 -1.88 -19.73
CA MET A 39 -1.59 -3.34 -19.68
C MET A 39 -2.10 -3.79 -18.31
N VAL A 40 -2.74 -4.95 -18.25
CA VAL A 40 -3.16 -5.61 -17.00
C VAL A 40 -2.63 -7.04 -17.01
N PHE A 41 -2.00 -7.42 -15.91
CA PHE A 41 -1.42 -8.72 -15.69
C PHE A 41 -2.07 -9.42 -14.49
N ASN A 42 -2.18 -10.74 -14.56
CA ASN A 42 -2.34 -11.57 -13.38
C ASN A 42 -1.03 -11.57 -12.58
N VAL A 43 -1.10 -11.52 -11.25
CA VAL A 43 0.10 -11.50 -10.40
C VAL A 43 0.78 -12.86 -10.38
N ASP A 44 0.02 -13.93 -10.11
CA ASP A 44 0.54 -15.30 -10.00
C ASP A 44 -0.54 -16.31 -10.44
N PRO A 45 -0.29 -17.18 -11.44
CA PRO A 45 0.88 -17.15 -12.32
C PRO A 45 0.92 -15.85 -13.14
N LEU A 46 2.13 -15.33 -13.38
CA LEU A 46 2.33 -14.08 -14.11
C LEU A 46 1.88 -14.22 -15.57
N GLU A 47 0.85 -13.49 -15.96
CA GLU A 47 0.28 -13.57 -17.31
C GLU A 47 -0.33 -12.23 -17.73
N CYS A 48 -0.06 -11.76 -18.95
CA CYS A 48 -0.68 -10.57 -19.51
C CYS A 48 -2.13 -10.89 -19.94
N LYS A 49 -3.12 -10.27 -19.28
CA LYS A 49 -4.55 -10.49 -19.55
C LYS A 49 -5.15 -9.46 -20.49
N LEU A 50 -4.64 -8.23 -20.45
CA LEU A 50 -5.11 -7.13 -21.29
C LEU A 50 -3.94 -6.26 -21.71
N SER A 51 -3.89 -5.90 -22.99
CA SER A 51 -3.01 -4.85 -23.51
C SER A 51 -3.84 -3.90 -24.35
N ARG A 52 -3.99 -2.68 -23.86
CA ARG A 52 -4.76 -1.62 -24.52
C ARG A 52 -3.80 -0.57 -25.04
N GLN A 53 -3.71 -0.45 -26.35
CA GLN A 53 -2.99 0.62 -27.03
C GLN A 53 -3.97 1.62 -27.63
N PHE A 54 -3.60 2.89 -27.55
CA PHE A 54 -4.38 3.99 -28.08
C PHE A 54 -3.69 4.55 -29.32
N ASN A 55 -4.26 4.32 -30.50
CA ASN A 55 -3.65 4.69 -31.78
C ASN A 55 -4.00 6.11 -32.24
N SER A 56 -4.09 7.07 -31.32
CA SER A 56 -4.22 8.49 -31.68
C SER A 56 -2.82 9.07 -31.84
N GLY A 57 -2.40 9.39 -33.06
CA GLY A 57 -1.01 9.77 -33.41
C GLY A 57 -0.39 10.91 -32.58
N ASN A 58 -1.19 11.63 -31.79
CA ASN A 58 -0.75 12.74 -30.95
C ASN A 58 -1.08 12.62 -29.45
N ALA A 59 -1.86 11.62 -28.99
CA ALA A 59 -2.32 11.57 -27.59
C ALA A 59 -2.70 10.15 -27.14
N SER A 60 -1.78 9.48 -26.44
CA SER A 60 -1.93 8.05 -26.09
C SER A 60 -1.45 7.69 -24.69
N GLY A 61 -0.63 8.54 -24.07
CA GLY A 61 0.03 8.25 -22.81
C GLY A 61 -0.92 8.26 -21.62
N ILE A 62 -0.80 7.24 -20.78
CA ILE A 62 -1.53 7.08 -19.52
C ILE A 62 -0.50 7.08 -18.40
N ALA A 63 -0.68 7.94 -17.39
CA ALA A 63 0.22 7.99 -16.24
C ALA A 63 -0.22 7.06 -15.11
N THR A 64 -1.53 6.97 -14.89
CA THR A 64 -2.09 6.23 -13.75
C THR A 64 -3.30 5.43 -14.18
N THR A 65 -3.29 4.16 -13.79
CA THR A 65 -4.41 3.22 -13.90
C THR A 65 -4.82 2.75 -12.51
N ARG A 66 -6.12 2.66 -12.26
CA ARG A 66 -6.68 2.04 -11.05
C ARG A 66 -7.81 1.11 -11.43
N MET A 67 -7.64 -0.18 -11.15
CA MET A 67 -8.63 -1.20 -11.46
C MET A 67 -9.72 -1.21 -10.38
N LEU A 68 -10.94 -1.57 -10.77
CA LEU A 68 -11.97 -1.98 -9.82
C LEU A 68 -11.98 -3.51 -9.73
N TYR A 69 -11.26 -4.06 -8.76
CA TYR A 69 -11.03 -5.50 -8.59
C TYR A 69 -10.61 -6.16 -9.91
N ARG A 70 -11.31 -7.23 -10.32
CA ARG A 70 -11.16 -7.90 -11.63
C ARG A 70 -12.37 -7.65 -12.54
N THR A 71 -13.00 -6.48 -12.40
CA THR A 71 -14.08 -6.06 -13.31
C THR A 71 -13.50 -5.48 -14.61
N ASN A 72 -14.38 -5.13 -15.53
CA ASN A 72 -14.07 -4.43 -16.79
C ASN A 72 -13.80 -2.92 -16.61
N TYR A 73 -13.93 -2.37 -15.41
CA TYR A 73 -13.74 -0.94 -15.17
C TYR A 73 -12.31 -0.59 -14.71
N VAL A 74 -11.71 0.37 -15.41
CA VAL A 74 -10.38 0.90 -15.10
C VAL A 74 -10.43 2.43 -15.10
N ALA A 75 -10.04 3.06 -13.99
CA ALA A 75 -9.79 4.50 -13.93
C ALA A 75 -8.48 4.84 -14.64
N LEU A 76 -8.51 5.84 -15.52
CA LEU A 76 -7.39 6.33 -16.32
C LEU A 76 -7.16 7.82 -16.06
N VAL A 77 -5.89 8.19 -15.88
CA VAL A 77 -5.42 9.58 -15.89
C VAL A 77 -4.31 9.69 -16.93
N GLY A 78 -4.43 10.66 -17.84
CA GLY A 78 -3.44 10.86 -18.90
C GLY A 78 -2.11 11.40 -18.37
N GLY A 79 -1.02 11.03 -19.02
CA GLY A 79 0.33 11.53 -18.69
C GLY A 79 1.39 11.04 -19.67
N GLY A 80 2.66 11.23 -19.31
CA GLY A 80 3.78 10.97 -20.23
C GLY A 80 4.01 12.12 -21.20
N ARG A 81 4.72 11.85 -22.31
CA ARG A 81 5.13 12.87 -23.28
C ARG A 81 3.96 13.41 -24.10
N LYS A 82 3.02 12.50 -24.43
CA LYS A 82 1.84 12.77 -25.25
C LYS A 82 0.60 12.23 -24.54
N PRO A 83 0.14 12.90 -23.46
CA PRO A 83 -0.94 12.40 -22.63
C PRO A 83 -2.24 12.28 -23.42
N ARG A 84 -2.96 11.16 -23.29
CA ARG A 84 -4.27 10.97 -23.92
C ARG A 84 -5.33 11.93 -23.37
N TYR A 85 -5.26 12.19 -22.07
CA TYR A 85 -6.17 13.06 -21.35
C TYR A 85 -5.37 14.10 -20.56
N PRO A 86 -5.91 15.29 -20.31
CA PRO A 86 -5.31 16.24 -19.38
C PRO A 86 -5.09 15.62 -17.98
N PRO A 87 -4.02 15.99 -17.25
CA PRO A 87 -3.71 15.40 -15.94
C PRO A 87 -4.74 15.74 -14.84
N ASN A 88 -5.62 16.70 -15.09
CA ASN A 88 -6.74 17.08 -14.24
C ASN A 88 -8.07 16.45 -14.67
N LYS A 89 -8.03 15.40 -15.51
CA LYS A 89 -9.22 14.68 -15.98
C LYS A 89 -9.11 13.20 -15.62
N LEU A 90 -10.13 12.67 -14.96
CA LEU A 90 -10.29 11.25 -14.64
C LEU A 90 -11.31 10.63 -15.57
N ILE A 91 -10.93 9.52 -16.20
CA ILE A 91 -11.80 8.73 -17.07
C ILE A 91 -12.02 7.36 -16.45
N ILE A 92 -13.26 6.95 -16.24
CA ILE A 92 -13.60 5.54 -15.96
C ILE A 92 -13.84 4.86 -17.30
N TRP A 93 -12.90 4.03 -17.72
CA TRP A 93 -12.96 3.24 -18.93
C TRP A 93 -13.69 1.93 -18.69
N ASP A 94 -14.63 1.60 -19.56
CA ASP A 94 -15.24 0.28 -19.65
C ASP A 94 -14.52 -0.50 -20.76
N ASP A 95 -13.72 -1.50 -20.38
CA ASP A 95 -13.00 -2.33 -21.35
C ASP A 95 -13.88 -3.39 -22.02
N LEU A 96 -15.04 -3.74 -21.46
CA LEU A 96 -15.96 -4.63 -22.18
C LEU A 96 -16.64 -3.88 -23.33
N GLN A 97 -17.07 -2.64 -23.07
CA GLN A 97 -17.77 -1.80 -24.04
C GLN A 97 -16.84 -0.90 -24.87
N GLN A 98 -15.55 -0.88 -24.56
CA GLN A 98 -14.53 -0.05 -25.22
C GLN A 98 -14.88 1.45 -25.25
N ARG A 99 -15.37 1.99 -24.13
CA ARG A 99 -15.79 3.40 -24.05
C ARG A 99 -15.47 4.07 -22.72
N GLU A 100 -15.48 5.40 -22.75
CA GLU A 100 -15.38 6.26 -21.58
C GLU A 100 -16.75 6.31 -20.89
N SER A 101 -16.92 5.56 -19.79
CA SER A 101 -18.19 5.44 -19.09
C SER A 101 -18.48 6.62 -18.17
N ILE A 102 -17.47 7.14 -17.48
CA ILE A 102 -17.59 8.31 -16.60
C ILE A 102 -16.40 9.24 -16.87
N THR A 103 -16.67 10.53 -16.92
CA THR A 103 -15.65 11.56 -17.10
C THR A 103 -15.79 12.61 -16.01
N LEU A 104 -14.74 12.80 -15.20
CA LEU A 104 -14.67 13.83 -14.16
C LEU A 104 -13.51 14.79 -14.49
N SER A 105 -13.77 16.09 -14.36
CA SER A 105 -12.77 17.14 -14.62
C SER A 105 -12.58 18.01 -13.38
N PHE A 106 -11.32 18.32 -13.07
CA PHE A 106 -10.92 18.98 -11.82
C PHE A 106 -10.13 20.26 -12.10
N MET A 107 -10.03 21.13 -11.08
CA MET A 107 -9.22 22.35 -11.16
C MET A 107 -7.73 22.11 -10.89
N SER A 108 -7.36 20.92 -10.42
CA SER A 108 -5.98 20.53 -10.14
C SER A 108 -5.69 19.11 -10.64
N ALA A 109 -4.42 18.76 -10.78
CA ALA A 109 -4.02 17.44 -11.25
C ALA A 109 -4.47 16.32 -10.30
N VAL A 110 -4.90 15.21 -10.89
CA VAL A 110 -5.24 13.97 -10.16
C VAL A 110 -3.95 13.26 -9.78
N LYS A 111 -3.76 13.01 -8.48
CA LYS A 111 -2.58 12.32 -7.94
C LYS A 111 -2.82 10.83 -7.76
N GLU A 112 -3.97 10.49 -7.18
CA GLU A 112 -4.34 9.11 -6.89
C GLU A 112 -5.85 8.94 -6.99
N VAL A 113 -6.27 7.71 -7.31
CA VAL A 113 -7.68 7.34 -7.45
C VAL A 113 -7.90 6.04 -6.71
N PHE A 114 -9.02 5.94 -6.01
CA PHE A 114 -9.48 4.68 -5.43
C PHE A 114 -10.90 4.42 -5.90
N LEU A 115 -11.15 3.16 -6.27
CA LEU A 115 -12.44 2.71 -6.76
C LEU A 115 -13.01 1.67 -5.81
N SER A 116 -14.30 1.81 -5.51
CA SER A 116 -15.15 0.73 -5.05
C SER A 116 -16.37 0.60 -5.95
N ARG A 117 -17.25 -0.36 -5.64
CA ARG A 117 -18.54 -0.49 -6.32
C ARG A 117 -19.53 0.63 -5.99
N VAL A 118 -19.19 1.51 -5.04
CA VAL A 118 -20.07 2.57 -4.52
C VAL A 118 -19.43 3.95 -4.66
N HIS A 119 -18.11 4.07 -4.52
CA HIS A 119 -17.39 5.33 -4.41
C HIS A 119 -16.24 5.42 -5.41
N ILE A 120 -16.08 6.60 -5.99
CA ILE A 120 -14.87 7.06 -6.67
C ILE A 120 -14.23 8.09 -5.74
N VAL A 121 -13.09 7.74 -5.14
CA VAL A 121 -12.31 8.66 -4.30
C VAL A 121 -11.16 9.21 -5.13
N VAL A 122 -11.13 10.53 -5.32
CA VAL A 122 -10.14 11.20 -6.16
C VAL A 122 -9.27 12.09 -5.27
N VAL A 123 -7.98 11.78 -5.21
CA VAL A 123 -6.97 12.57 -4.51
C VAL A 123 -6.37 13.56 -5.49
N LEU A 124 -6.58 14.84 -5.21
CA LEU A 124 -6.03 15.98 -5.94
C LEU A 124 -4.79 16.52 -5.21
N GLU A 125 -4.23 17.63 -5.70
CA GLU A 125 -3.03 18.24 -5.08
C GLU A 125 -3.24 18.59 -3.60
N ASN A 126 -4.34 19.26 -3.27
CA ASN A 126 -4.64 19.79 -1.93
C ASN A 126 -6.05 19.42 -1.43
N SER A 127 -6.72 18.48 -2.09
CA SER A 127 -8.06 18.06 -1.67
C SER A 127 -8.37 16.62 -2.08
N ILE A 128 -9.39 16.05 -1.45
CA ILE A 128 -9.97 14.77 -1.82
C ILE A 128 -11.45 14.98 -2.15
N GLU A 129 -11.87 14.55 -3.33
CA GLU A 129 -13.27 14.59 -3.77
C GLU A 129 -13.84 13.17 -3.85
N ILE A 130 -15.07 12.99 -3.38
CA ILE A 130 -15.73 11.68 -3.31
C ILE A 130 -17.01 11.73 -4.13
N TYR A 131 -17.10 10.84 -5.11
CA TYR A 131 -18.25 10.70 -6.01
C TYR A 131 -18.89 9.33 -5.87
N GLU A 132 -20.15 9.23 -6.26
CA GLU A 132 -20.82 7.95 -6.43
C GLU A 132 -20.28 7.22 -7.67
N PHE A 133 -20.00 5.92 -7.55
CA PHE A 133 -19.73 5.04 -8.69
C PHE A 133 -21.05 4.64 -9.35
N SER A 134 -21.65 5.57 -10.07
CA SER A 134 -22.92 5.39 -10.77
C SER A 134 -22.95 6.23 -12.05
N ALA A 135 -23.97 6.03 -12.89
CA ALA A 135 -24.15 6.83 -14.10
C ALA A 135 -24.37 8.32 -13.81
N SER A 136 -24.91 8.69 -12.63
CA SER A 136 -25.09 10.10 -12.24
C SER A 136 -23.78 10.74 -11.77
N HIS A 137 -22.83 9.91 -11.30
CA HIS A 137 -21.52 10.31 -10.77
C HIS A 137 -21.60 11.58 -9.91
N LYS A 138 -22.60 11.63 -9.01
CA LYS A 138 -22.86 12.78 -8.14
C LYS A 138 -21.76 12.89 -7.09
N ARG A 139 -21.27 14.10 -6.85
CA ARG A 139 -20.36 14.37 -5.72
C ARG A 139 -21.14 14.26 -4.42
N LEU A 140 -20.63 13.47 -3.48
CA LEU A 140 -21.35 13.12 -2.25
C LEU A 140 -21.15 14.12 -1.11
N ILE A 141 -19.98 14.76 -1.03
CA ILE A 141 -19.66 15.73 0.02
C ILE A 141 -18.85 16.90 -0.54
N SER A 142 -18.72 17.97 0.23
CA SER A 142 -17.73 19.03 -0.05
C SER A 142 -16.30 18.45 -0.06
N PRO A 143 -15.39 18.97 -0.90
CA PRO A 143 -14.01 18.49 -0.94
C PRO A 143 -13.34 18.51 0.43
N LEU A 144 -12.65 17.42 0.78
CA LEU A 144 -11.88 17.32 2.01
C LEU A 144 -10.52 17.99 1.78
N GLU A 145 -10.18 18.99 2.56
CA GLU A 145 -8.89 19.68 2.43
C GLU A 145 -7.72 18.80 2.92
N THR A 146 -6.64 18.78 2.14
CA THR A 146 -5.40 18.06 2.47
C THR A 146 -4.18 18.93 2.19
N CYS A 147 -3.02 18.51 2.71
CA CYS A 147 -1.75 19.15 2.37
C CYS A 147 -1.28 18.73 0.97
N ALA A 148 -0.47 19.56 0.32
CA ALA A 148 0.14 19.25 -0.99
C ALA A 148 0.88 17.90 -0.96
N GLY A 149 0.58 17.03 -1.92
CA GLY A 149 1.19 15.71 -2.01
C GLY A 149 0.78 14.74 -0.89
N ALA A 150 -0.41 14.95 -0.30
CA ALA A 150 -0.98 14.08 0.72
C ALA A 150 -1.02 12.60 0.30
N ALA A 151 -0.45 11.73 1.13
CA ALA A 151 -0.59 10.29 0.98
C ALA A 151 -1.92 9.85 1.61
N ALA A 152 -2.91 9.53 0.78
CA ALA A 152 -4.18 8.97 1.23
C ALA A 152 -4.23 7.47 0.95
N ASP A 153 -5.11 6.76 1.65
CA ASP A 153 -5.44 5.37 1.33
C ASP A 153 -6.91 5.09 1.59
N PHE A 154 -7.47 4.17 0.82
CA PHE A 154 -8.88 3.81 0.90
C PHE A 154 -9.05 2.31 0.73
N VAL A 155 -9.77 1.68 1.66
CA VAL A 155 -10.08 0.25 1.62
C VAL A 155 -11.56 0.01 1.79
N VAL A 156 -12.05 -1.06 1.16
CA VAL A 156 -13.39 -1.59 1.37
C VAL A 156 -13.25 -2.92 2.09
N CYS A 157 -13.85 -3.03 3.27
CA CYS A 157 -13.84 -4.24 4.06
C CYS A 157 -15.26 -4.72 4.39
N GLN A 158 -15.42 -6.02 4.61
CA GLN A 158 -16.67 -6.61 5.05
C GLN A 158 -16.54 -7.03 6.51
N ARG A 159 -17.47 -6.59 7.35
CA ARG A 159 -17.54 -7.03 8.75
C ARG A 159 -18.83 -7.77 8.99
N THR A 160 -18.71 -9.04 9.38
CA THR A 160 -19.83 -9.84 9.88
C THR A 160 -20.08 -9.47 11.33
N MET A 161 -21.16 -8.75 11.61
CA MET A 161 -21.61 -8.51 12.99
C MET A 161 -22.20 -9.83 13.51
N ARG A 162 -21.48 -10.53 14.40
CA ARG A 162 -22.14 -11.50 15.30
C ARG A 162 -22.79 -10.67 16.40
N ARG A 163 -24.12 -10.75 16.55
CA ARG A 163 -24.80 -10.14 17.72
C ARG A 163 -24.12 -10.70 18.97
N SER A 164 -23.61 -9.81 19.82
CA SER A 164 -23.07 -10.17 21.12
C SER A 164 -24.13 -10.94 21.90
N SER A 165 -23.80 -12.18 22.29
CA SER A 165 -24.61 -13.06 23.12
C SER A 165 -24.71 -12.56 24.55
N ALA A 166 -25.37 -11.41 24.76
CA ALA A 166 -25.64 -10.86 26.10
C ALA A 166 -27.14 -10.86 26.47
N THR A 167 -28.02 -11.34 25.59
CA THR A 167 -29.44 -11.57 25.92
C THR A 167 -29.94 -12.81 25.18
N GLN A 168 -29.56 -13.99 25.67
CA GLN A 168 -30.31 -15.22 25.39
C GLN A 168 -31.46 -15.33 26.39
N ALA A 169 -32.63 -14.84 26.00
CA ALA A 169 -33.89 -15.47 26.33
C ALA A 169 -34.87 -15.17 25.20
N GLN A 170 -35.21 -16.23 24.45
CA GLN A 170 -36.30 -16.33 23.50
C GLN A 170 -36.23 -15.45 22.22
N ALA A 171 -35.69 -16.03 21.15
CA ALA A 171 -36.33 -15.96 19.83
C ALA A 171 -35.76 -17.04 18.90
N SER A 172 -36.56 -18.07 18.66
CA SER A 172 -36.46 -18.98 17.52
C SER A 172 -36.82 -18.24 16.23
N SER A 173 -35.81 -17.76 15.49
CA SER A 173 -35.90 -17.53 14.04
C SER A 173 -34.49 -17.39 13.48
N GLY A 174 -34.19 -18.14 12.41
CA GLY A 174 -32.91 -18.08 11.72
C GLY A 174 -32.67 -16.68 11.17
N SER A 175 -31.85 -15.89 11.86
CA SER A 175 -31.42 -14.59 11.39
C SER A 175 -30.10 -14.74 10.64
N THR A 176 -30.14 -14.51 9.33
CA THR A 176 -28.94 -14.46 8.48
C THR A 176 -27.96 -13.40 8.99
N PRO A 177 -26.66 -13.70 9.09
CA PRO A 177 -25.66 -12.70 9.44
C PRO A 177 -25.71 -11.53 8.45
N GLN A 178 -25.94 -10.31 8.93
CA GLN A 178 -25.85 -9.13 8.06
C GLN A 178 -24.38 -8.74 7.88
N THR A 179 -23.88 -8.93 6.65
CA THR A 179 -22.55 -8.47 6.24
C THR A 179 -22.64 -7.00 5.85
N ILE A 180 -21.98 -6.12 6.61
CA ILE A 180 -21.90 -4.70 6.29
C ILE A 180 -20.60 -4.45 5.53
N THR A 181 -20.72 -3.87 4.34
CA THR A 181 -19.56 -3.40 3.56
C THR A 181 -19.21 -1.99 4.02
N LYS A 182 -17.99 -1.81 4.53
CA LYS A 182 -17.48 -0.53 4.99
C LYS A 182 -16.41 0.01 4.06
N GLY A 183 -16.51 1.29 3.72
CA GLY A 183 -15.43 2.03 3.05
C GLY A 183 -14.70 2.89 4.07
N ILE A 184 -13.41 2.68 4.28
CA ILE A 184 -12.60 3.48 5.21
C ILE A 184 -11.58 4.28 4.42
N LEU A 185 -11.56 5.60 4.65
CA LEU A 185 -10.63 6.54 4.03
C LEU A 185 -9.69 7.10 5.10
N ALA A 186 -8.39 7.09 4.84
CA ALA A 186 -7.39 7.71 5.71
C ALA A 186 -6.51 8.68 4.92
N PHE A 187 -6.29 9.88 5.45
CA PHE A 187 -5.58 10.96 4.75
C PHE A 187 -4.97 11.95 5.75
N PRO A 188 -3.90 12.68 5.40
CA PRO A 188 -3.29 13.64 6.31
C PRO A 188 -4.15 14.90 6.49
N SER A 189 -4.09 15.49 7.67
CA SER A 189 -4.78 16.76 7.95
C SER A 189 -4.07 17.92 7.24
N ALA A 190 -4.84 18.79 6.56
CA ALA A 190 -4.32 20.02 5.97
C ALA A 190 -3.66 20.97 7.00
N ARG A 191 -4.19 21.02 8.23
CA ARG A 191 -3.72 21.95 9.28
C ARG A 191 -2.47 21.47 9.99
N ASN A 192 -2.34 20.16 10.15
CA ASN A 192 -1.20 19.54 10.80
C ASN A 192 -0.79 18.30 10.00
N PRO A 193 0.20 18.43 9.10
CA PRO A 193 0.59 17.34 8.22
C PRO A 193 1.12 16.08 8.93
N GLY A 194 1.43 16.13 10.23
CA GLY A 194 1.79 14.96 11.05
C GLY A 194 0.60 14.20 11.64
N GLN A 195 -0.62 14.71 11.43
CA GLN A 195 -1.87 14.08 11.85
C GLN A 195 -2.56 13.38 10.69
N VAL A 196 -3.25 12.29 11.00
CA VAL A 196 -4.05 11.51 10.06
C VAL A 196 -5.53 11.63 10.43
N GLN A 197 -6.38 11.89 9.46
CA GLN A 197 -7.83 11.82 9.56
C GLN A 197 -8.30 10.47 9.01
N VAL A 198 -9.20 9.80 9.74
CA VAL A 198 -9.84 8.55 9.30
C VAL A 198 -11.34 8.76 9.24
N ALA A 199 -11.96 8.37 8.13
CA ALA A 199 -13.38 8.58 7.85
C ALA A 199 -14.07 7.27 7.42
N ASP A 200 -15.31 7.08 7.87
CA ASP A 200 -16.18 5.97 7.45
C ASP A 200 -17.14 6.47 6.35
N LEU A 201 -17.03 5.90 5.15
CA LEU A 201 -17.84 6.26 3.99
C LEU A 201 -19.07 5.35 3.81
N SER A 202 -19.33 4.40 4.73
CA SER A 202 -20.38 3.37 4.57
C SER A 202 -21.79 3.94 4.36
N HIS A 203 -22.05 5.08 4.99
CA HIS A 203 -23.34 5.77 4.97
C HIS A 203 -23.41 6.85 3.88
N LEU A 204 -22.32 7.14 3.17
CA LEU A 204 -22.33 8.15 2.11
C LEU A 204 -22.99 7.59 0.85
N ARG A 205 -24.26 7.94 0.62
CA ARG A 205 -25.02 7.61 -0.59
C ARG A 205 -25.83 8.81 -1.08
N SER A 206 -26.10 8.86 -2.38
CA SER A 206 -26.80 9.97 -3.04
C SER A 206 -28.22 10.24 -2.52
N SER A 207 -28.91 9.22 -1.99
CA SER A 207 -30.33 9.30 -1.57
C SER A 207 -30.56 9.98 -0.21
N GLU A 208 -29.52 10.21 0.59
CA GLU A 208 -29.61 10.89 1.90
C GLU A 208 -29.27 12.40 1.80
N ILE A 209 -28.97 12.90 0.59
CA ILE A 209 -28.47 14.26 0.33
C ILE A 209 -29.48 15.05 -0.51
N GLU A 210 -30.74 15.03 -0.10
CA GLU A 210 -31.73 16.05 -0.46
C GLU A 210 -31.93 16.97 0.75
N GLU A 211 -31.62 18.25 0.54
CA GLU A 211 -31.84 19.38 1.46
C GLU A 211 -31.29 19.25 2.90
N ARG A 212 -29.98 19.50 3.08
CA ARG A 212 -29.43 20.35 4.16
C ARG A 212 -27.91 20.43 4.02
N ALA A 213 -27.36 21.62 4.29
CA ALA A 213 -25.95 22.01 4.45
C ALA A 213 -24.87 20.96 4.18
N ALA A 214 -23.88 21.30 3.35
CA ALA A 214 -22.64 20.56 3.08
C ALA A 214 -22.29 19.58 4.23
N THR A 215 -22.66 18.30 4.05
CA THR A 215 -22.55 17.29 5.10
C THR A 215 -21.07 17.12 5.42
N GLN A 216 -20.65 17.62 6.59
CA GLN A 216 -19.29 17.40 7.06
C GLN A 216 -19.14 15.91 7.37
N LEU A 217 -18.21 15.25 6.68
CA LEU A 217 -17.88 13.86 6.93
C LEU A 217 -17.24 13.74 8.33
N PRO A 218 -17.84 13.01 9.28
CA PRO A 218 -17.22 12.79 10.58
C PRO A 218 -15.88 12.05 10.40
N THR A 219 -14.81 12.61 10.98
CA THR A 219 -13.47 12.02 10.95
C THR A 219 -12.91 11.88 12.35
N SER A 220 -12.19 10.79 12.60
CA SER A 220 -11.33 10.65 13.79
C SER A 220 -9.94 11.19 13.47
N ILE A 221 -9.33 11.90 14.41
CA ILE A 221 -8.01 12.53 14.23
C ILE A 221 -6.97 11.75 15.05
N ILE A 222 -5.93 11.29 14.38
CA ILE A 222 -4.81 10.56 14.96
C ILE A 222 -3.56 11.44 14.90
N LYS A 223 -2.99 11.75 16.07
CA LYS A 223 -1.70 12.47 16.18
C LYS A 223 -0.54 11.49 15.96
N ALA A 224 -0.32 11.11 14.70
CA ALA A 224 0.54 9.99 14.36
C ALA A 224 2.04 10.32 14.46
N HIS A 225 2.48 11.48 13.97
CA HIS A 225 3.89 11.87 13.92
C HIS A 225 4.09 13.37 14.19
N LYS A 226 5.31 13.76 14.59
CA LYS A 226 5.69 15.18 14.77
C LYS A 226 6.00 15.87 13.45
N THR A 227 6.50 15.11 12.48
CA THR A 227 6.84 15.57 11.13
C THR A 227 5.77 15.12 10.14
N PRO A 228 5.68 15.74 8.95
CA PRO A 228 4.65 15.41 7.96
C PRO A 228 4.61 13.92 7.63
N ILE A 229 3.39 13.41 7.48
CA ILE A 229 3.12 12.04 7.04
C ILE A 229 3.64 11.87 5.62
N ARG A 230 4.32 10.74 5.38
CA ARG A 230 4.84 10.37 4.06
C ARG A 230 4.01 9.26 3.42
N LEU A 231 3.62 8.24 4.19
CA LEU A 231 2.76 7.17 3.70
C LEU A 231 1.69 6.84 4.74
N ILE A 232 0.51 6.49 4.23
CA ILE A 232 -0.63 5.95 4.97
C ILE A 232 -1.04 4.67 4.27
N LYS A 233 -1.24 3.58 5.01
CA LYS A 233 -1.80 2.33 4.48
C LYS A 233 -2.78 1.70 5.45
N LEU A 234 -4.02 1.54 5.01
CA LEU A 234 -5.06 0.83 5.75
C LEU A 234 -4.89 -0.67 5.59
N SER A 235 -5.15 -1.42 6.66
CA SER A 235 -5.18 -2.87 6.59
C SER A 235 -6.37 -3.35 5.73
N PRO A 236 -6.28 -4.49 5.03
CA PRO A 236 -7.38 -5.01 4.20
C PRO A 236 -8.71 -5.19 4.95
N ASN A 237 -8.65 -5.53 6.24
CA ASN A 237 -9.84 -5.63 7.09
C ASN A 237 -10.36 -4.27 7.61
N GLY A 238 -9.68 -3.16 7.32
CA GLY A 238 -10.03 -1.80 7.69
C GLY A 238 -9.92 -1.47 9.18
N SER A 239 -9.36 -2.35 10.03
CA SER A 239 -9.26 -2.14 11.48
C SER A 239 -8.02 -1.37 11.91
N MET A 240 -6.99 -1.29 11.05
CA MET A 240 -5.70 -0.69 11.36
C MET A 240 -5.25 0.29 10.27
N VAL A 241 -4.48 1.28 10.68
CA VAL A 241 -3.79 2.20 9.77
C VAL A 241 -2.30 2.26 10.11
N ALA A 242 -1.46 1.90 9.14
CA ALA A 242 -0.03 2.06 9.18
C ALA A 242 0.36 3.46 8.69
N THR A 243 1.27 4.11 9.41
CA THR A 243 1.73 5.46 9.09
C THR A 243 3.24 5.57 9.24
N CYS A 244 3.88 6.29 8.33
CA CYS A 244 5.26 6.73 8.50
C CYS A 244 5.37 8.22 8.14
N SER A 245 6.36 8.89 8.73
CA SER A 245 6.65 10.30 8.44
C SER A 245 7.80 10.44 7.45
N GLN A 246 8.05 11.68 7.01
CA GLN A 246 9.22 12.03 6.18
C GLN A 246 10.58 11.74 6.84
N GLN A 247 10.60 11.44 8.14
CA GLN A 247 11.80 10.97 8.84
C GLN A 247 12.08 9.48 8.57
N GLY A 248 11.04 8.67 8.34
CA GLY A 248 11.20 7.26 7.91
C GLY A 248 11.99 6.33 8.85
N THR A 249 12.15 6.70 10.11
CA THR A 249 12.82 5.85 11.12
C THR A 249 11.86 4.89 11.81
N ILE A 250 10.59 5.31 11.94
CA ILE A 250 9.56 4.62 12.71
C ILE A 250 8.29 4.51 11.87
N ILE A 251 7.65 3.35 11.95
CA ILE A 251 6.30 3.07 11.43
C ILE A 251 5.39 2.86 12.64
N ARG A 252 4.22 3.51 12.64
CA ARG A 252 3.22 3.35 13.70
C ARG A 252 1.94 2.76 13.14
N ILE A 253 1.35 1.83 13.89
CA ILE A 253 0.07 1.19 13.59
C ILE A 253 -0.96 1.70 14.59
N PHE A 254 -2.07 2.24 14.11
CA PHE A 254 -3.17 2.72 14.94
C PHE A 254 -4.46 1.96 14.64
N SER A 255 -5.36 1.89 15.62
CA SER A 255 -6.73 1.43 15.38
C SER A 255 -7.51 2.49 14.61
N THR A 256 -8.22 2.10 13.56
CA THR A 256 -9.12 3.00 12.82
C THR A 256 -10.38 3.34 13.60
N GLN A 257 -10.77 2.51 14.57
CA GLN A 257 -12.02 2.65 15.31
C GLN A 257 -11.94 3.77 16.36
N ASN A 258 -10.84 3.84 17.11
CA ASN A 258 -10.69 4.78 18.23
C ASN A 258 -9.36 5.58 18.18
N GLY A 259 -8.51 5.35 17.19
CA GLY A 259 -7.24 6.06 17.02
C GLY A 259 -6.14 5.66 18.01
N THR A 260 -6.30 4.57 18.77
CA THR A 260 -5.27 4.13 19.72
C THR A 260 -4.03 3.63 18.99
N LEU A 261 -2.84 3.90 19.55
CA LEU A 261 -1.59 3.33 19.05
C LEU A 261 -1.54 1.85 19.42
N LEU A 262 -1.48 0.99 18.42
CA LEU A 262 -1.44 -0.47 18.56
C LEU A 262 -0.02 -1.02 18.53
N GLY A 263 0.86 -0.40 17.74
CA GLY A 263 2.25 -0.84 17.63
C GLY A 263 3.18 0.23 17.07
N GLU A 264 4.43 0.21 17.51
CA GLU A 264 5.51 1.05 17.02
C GLU A 264 6.69 0.19 16.55
N PHE A 265 7.03 0.31 15.27
CA PHE A 265 8.04 -0.48 14.61
C PHE A 265 9.21 0.40 14.16
N ARG A 266 10.42 -0.01 14.52
CA ARG A 266 11.64 0.69 14.12
C ARG A 266 12.19 0.07 12.84
N ARG A 267 12.30 0.88 11.79
CA ARG A 267 12.97 0.47 10.53
C ARG A 267 14.50 0.52 10.69
N GLY A 268 15.01 1.56 11.32
CA GLY A 268 16.44 1.74 11.58
C GLY A 268 16.73 3.03 12.35
N LEU A 269 18.01 3.27 12.63
CA LEU A 269 18.46 4.48 13.32
C LEU A 269 18.45 5.70 12.38
N ASP A 270 18.89 5.50 11.14
CA ASP A 270 19.02 6.57 10.17
C ASP A 270 17.71 6.91 9.47
N ARG A 271 17.60 8.17 9.07
CA ARG A 271 16.55 8.65 8.17
C ARG A 271 16.57 7.85 6.87
N ALA A 272 15.39 7.48 6.39
CA ALA A 272 15.21 6.78 5.13
C ALA A 272 13.96 7.32 4.41
N ASP A 273 14.01 7.39 3.08
CA ASP A 273 12.84 7.65 2.26
C ASP A 273 12.06 6.34 2.06
N LEU A 274 11.00 6.15 2.85
CA LEU A 274 10.02 5.09 2.62
C LEU A 274 9.10 5.52 1.49
N TYR A 275 9.00 4.69 0.46
CA TYR A 275 8.20 5.00 -0.73
C TYR A 275 7.08 3.99 -1.00
N GLU A 276 7.08 2.82 -0.35
CA GLU A 276 5.99 1.85 -0.45
C GLU A 276 5.79 1.06 0.84
N MET A 277 4.52 0.78 1.16
CA MET A 277 4.11 -0.10 2.25
C MET A 277 2.95 -0.96 1.76
N ALA A 278 2.92 -2.24 2.13
CA ALA A 278 1.82 -3.14 1.76
C ALA A 278 1.51 -4.10 2.92
N TRP A 279 0.24 -4.15 3.31
CA TRP A 279 -0.28 -5.12 4.26
C TRP A 279 -0.47 -6.48 3.61
N SER A 280 -0.17 -7.54 4.36
CA SER A 280 -0.57 -8.90 3.97
C SER A 280 -2.10 -9.00 3.89
N PRO A 281 -2.67 -9.90 3.07
CA PRO A 281 -4.11 -10.07 2.95
C PRO A 281 -4.79 -10.38 4.29
N ARG A 282 -4.09 -11.11 5.16
CA ARG A 282 -4.52 -11.45 6.52
C ARG A 282 -4.40 -10.29 7.54
N SER A 283 -3.84 -9.15 7.14
CA SER A 283 -3.59 -7.98 8.00
C SER A 283 -2.64 -8.26 9.18
N ASN A 284 -1.86 -9.35 9.14
CA ASN A 284 -0.96 -9.75 10.23
C ASN A 284 0.50 -9.32 10.00
N ARG A 285 0.86 -8.96 8.77
CA ARG A 285 2.23 -8.56 8.38
C ARG A 285 2.20 -7.28 7.55
N LEU A 286 3.27 -6.51 7.65
CA LEU A 286 3.47 -5.28 6.89
C LEU A 286 4.84 -5.31 6.21
N ALA A 287 4.84 -5.19 4.89
CA ALA A 287 6.04 -5.04 4.08
C ALA A 287 6.32 -3.56 3.82
N VAL A 288 7.59 -3.17 3.92
CA VAL A 288 8.04 -1.80 3.75
C VAL A 288 9.33 -1.76 2.95
N VAL A 289 9.39 -0.88 1.95
CA VAL A 289 10.62 -0.62 1.18
C VAL A 289 11.02 0.84 1.29
N SER A 290 12.33 1.06 1.34
CA SER A 290 12.95 2.39 1.41
C SER A 290 14.09 2.56 0.40
N ASP A 291 14.54 3.81 0.24
CA ASP A 291 15.73 4.19 -0.51
C ASP A 291 17.04 3.52 -0.04
N LYS A 292 17.06 2.94 1.17
CA LYS A 292 18.17 2.11 1.70
C LYS A 292 18.26 0.73 1.07
N GLN A 293 17.59 0.51 -0.06
CA GLN A 293 17.56 -0.75 -0.81
C GLN A 293 17.20 -1.95 0.05
N THR A 294 16.36 -1.77 1.06
CA THR A 294 16.04 -2.81 2.03
C THR A 294 14.53 -2.97 2.13
N LEU A 295 14.08 -4.20 1.91
CA LEU A 295 12.73 -4.67 2.20
C LEU A 295 12.68 -5.15 3.65
N HIS A 296 11.79 -4.58 4.45
CA HIS A 296 11.53 -5.00 5.82
C HIS A 296 10.14 -5.61 5.92
N ILE A 297 10.02 -6.74 6.63
CA ILE A 297 8.73 -7.34 6.99
C ILE A 297 8.53 -7.22 8.48
N PHE A 298 7.44 -6.60 8.91
CA PHE A 298 7.06 -6.49 10.31
C PHE A 298 5.90 -7.44 10.60
N GLN A 299 6.02 -8.25 11.64
CA GLN A 299 4.88 -8.99 12.19
C GLN A 299 4.08 -8.03 13.08
N VAL A 300 2.81 -7.83 12.75
CA VAL A 300 1.93 -6.88 13.44
C VAL A 300 1.07 -7.60 14.49
N THR A 301 0.34 -8.64 14.09
CA THR A 301 -0.44 -9.50 14.98
C THR A 301 0.12 -10.91 14.96
N ASP A 302 -0.06 -11.70 16.02
CA ASP A 302 0.29 -13.13 16.03
C ASP A 302 -0.71 -13.95 15.21
N GLU A 303 -0.48 -15.27 15.10
CA GLU A 303 -1.41 -16.22 14.44
C GLU A 303 -2.80 -16.21 15.11
N ASP A 304 -2.86 -15.97 16.42
CA ASP A 304 -4.10 -15.80 17.20
C ASP A 304 -4.78 -14.42 17.00
N GLY A 305 -4.20 -13.55 16.16
CA GLY A 305 -4.71 -12.20 15.92
C GLY A 305 -4.43 -11.19 17.04
N ASP A 306 -3.70 -11.60 18.08
CA ASP A 306 -3.32 -10.72 19.19
C ASP A 306 -2.08 -9.89 18.85
N MET A 307 -2.09 -8.63 19.25
CA MET A 307 -0.99 -7.71 18.98
C MET A 307 0.07 -7.89 20.08
N LYS A 308 1.16 -8.60 19.78
CA LYS A 308 2.24 -8.73 20.77
C LYS A 308 2.98 -7.39 20.90
N ASN A 309 2.65 -6.61 21.94
CA ASN A 309 3.59 -5.67 22.54
C ASN A 309 4.74 -6.48 23.15
N LYS A 310 5.70 -6.94 22.33
CA LYS A 310 6.92 -7.57 22.83
C LYS A 310 7.83 -6.49 23.44
N THR A 311 7.46 -6.00 24.63
CA THR A 311 8.38 -5.38 25.58
C THR A 311 9.31 -6.47 26.16
N HIS A 312 10.14 -7.09 25.32
CA HIS A 312 10.91 -8.29 25.69
C HIS A 312 12.41 -8.18 25.41
N VAL A 313 13.01 -7.01 25.64
CA VAL A 313 14.49 -6.89 25.61
C VAL A 313 15.10 -6.39 26.94
N LEU A 314 14.34 -5.81 27.88
CA LEU A 314 14.92 -5.32 29.15
C LEU A 314 14.03 -5.61 30.36
N LYS A 315 13.77 -6.88 30.72
CA LYS A 315 13.20 -7.17 32.05
C LYS A 315 14.21 -6.93 33.20
N ASP A 316 15.51 -6.88 32.89
CA ASP A 316 16.57 -6.83 33.91
C ASP A 316 17.32 -5.49 34.01
N VAL A 317 16.76 -4.39 33.50
CA VAL A 317 17.42 -3.07 33.56
C VAL A 317 16.60 -2.11 34.43
N PRO A 318 17.22 -1.42 35.42
CA PRO A 318 16.54 -0.49 36.31
C PRO A 318 15.73 0.56 35.54
N PHE A 319 14.52 0.86 36.05
CA PHE A 319 13.53 1.74 35.43
C PHE A 319 14.05 3.16 35.11
N PHE A 320 15.11 3.60 35.78
CA PHE A 320 15.72 4.93 35.63
C PHE A 320 16.72 5.04 34.46
N TRP A 321 17.10 3.94 33.81
CA TRP A 321 18.11 3.87 32.74
C TRP A 321 17.58 3.20 31.45
N LYS A 322 16.28 3.31 31.16
CA LYS A 322 15.70 2.80 29.91
C LYS A 322 15.45 3.93 28.91
N PRO A 323 16.33 4.10 27.90
CA PRO A 323 16.02 4.96 26.78
C PRO A 323 14.78 4.46 26.04
N LYS A 324 13.85 5.36 25.73
CA LYS A 324 12.58 5.07 25.02
C LYS A 324 12.75 4.35 23.67
N TYR A 325 13.94 4.32 23.08
CA TYR A 325 14.18 3.66 21.79
C TYR A 325 14.25 2.14 21.87
N LEU A 326 14.37 1.56 23.07
CA LEU A 326 14.46 0.11 23.30
C LEU A 326 13.08 -0.59 23.34
N ASP A 327 11.98 0.17 23.37
CA ASP A 327 10.61 -0.37 23.37
C ASP A 327 10.06 -0.65 21.96
N SER A 328 10.75 -0.20 20.90
CA SER A 328 10.29 -0.40 19.52
C SER A 328 10.60 -1.81 19.02
N THR A 329 9.62 -2.45 18.37
CA THR A 329 9.80 -3.75 17.72
C THR A 329 10.53 -3.60 16.39
N TRP A 330 11.50 -4.47 16.11
CA TRP A 330 12.26 -4.48 14.86
C TRP A 330 11.58 -5.41 13.83
N SER A 331 11.99 -5.33 12.56
CA SER A 331 11.47 -6.20 11.50
C SER A 331 11.71 -7.68 11.82
N MET A 332 10.71 -8.51 11.51
CA MET A 332 10.77 -9.98 11.60
C MET A 332 11.90 -10.53 10.74
N CYS A 333 12.02 -10.02 9.51
CA CYS A 333 13.10 -10.30 8.58
C CYS A 333 13.30 -9.10 7.66
N SER A 334 14.48 -9.02 7.04
CA SER A 334 14.82 -7.98 6.07
C SER A 334 15.71 -8.52 4.97
N LEU A 335 15.56 -7.98 3.77
CA LEU A 335 16.36 -8.33 2.60
C LEU A 335 16.89 -7.07 1.93
N HIS A 336 18.19 -7.06 1.64
CA HIS A 336 18.78 -6.04 0.78
C HIS A 336 18.45 -6.38 -0.67
N LEU A 337 17.62 -5.53 -1.29
CA LEU A 337 17.13 -5.68 -2.66
C LEU A 337 18.30 -5.48 -3.63
N ARG A 338 18.38 -6.36 -4.61
CA ARG A 338 19.34 -6.28 -5.70
C ARG A 338 18.59 -6.33 -7.02
N SER A 339 19.07 -5.64 -8.04
CA SER A 339 18.48 -5.77 -9.37
C SER A 339 18.54 -7.23 -9.84
N ALA A 340 17.46 -7.75 -10.43
CA ALA A 340 17.51 -9.05 -11.13
C ALA A 340 18.22 -8.99 -12.48
N LEU A 341 18.17 -7.84 -13.17
CA LEU A 341 18.77 -7.67 -14.51
C LEU A 341 20.29 -7.55 -14.46
N LYS A 342 20.79 -7.04 -13.35
CA LYS A 342 22.19 -6.70 -13.14
C LYS A 342 22.77 -7.70 -12.15
N GLY A 343 23.95 -8.25 -12.48
CA GLY A 343 24.66 -9.17 -11.58
C GLY A 343 24.97 -8.53 -10.23
N LYS A 344 25.40 -9.36 -9.28
CA LYS A 344 25.86 -8.93 -7.94
C LYS A 344 26.86 -7.77 -8.13
N ASP A 345 26.52 -6.58 -7.64
CA ASP A 345 27.37 -5.36 -7.58
C ASP A 345 27.31 -4.35 -8.74
N SER A 346 26.18 -4.20 -9.46
CA SER A 346 26.12 -3.22 -10.59
C SER A 346 24.94 -2.24 -10.64
N MET A 347 24.07 -2.19 -9.61
CA MET A 347 23.04 -1.15 -9.52
C MET A 347 23.52 0.01 -8.65
N SER A 348 23.63 1.20 -9.23
CA SER A 348 23.95 2.40 -8.45
C SER A 348 22.78 2.85 -7.59
N ASP A 349 23.05 3.55 -6.49
CA ASP A 349 22.01 4.13 -5.62
C ASP A 349 21.03 5.01 -6.39
N GLN A 350 21.52 5.76 -7.38
CA GLN A 350 20.67 6.63 -8.21
C GLN A 350 19.73 5.83 -9.12
N GLU A 351 20.21 4.74 -9.72
CA GLU A 351 19.39 3.85 -10.53
C GLU A 351 18.30 3.19 -9.68
N PHE A 352 18.64 2.71 -8.49
CA PHE A 352 17.67 2.18 -7.54
C PHE A 352 16.63 3.23 -7.14
N TYR A 353 17.08 4.45 -6.81
CA TYR A 353 16.20 5.53 -6.40
C TYR A 353 15.20 5.94 -7.50
N ASN A 354 15.64 5.88 -8.75
CA ASN A 354 14.83 6.18 -9.93
C ASN A 354 13.83 5.03 -10.22
N ASP A 355 14.27 3.79 -10.11
CA ASP A 355 13.44 2.61 -10.35
C ASP A 355 12.65 2.17 -9.11
N ARG A 356 11.65 2.96 -8.70
CA ARG A 356 10.83 2.61 -7.54
C ARG A 356 9.90 1.44 -7.85
N CYS A 357 9.90 0.43 -6.97
CA CYS A 357 9.00 -0.71 -7.07
C CYS A 357 7.63 -0.48 -6.40
N LYS A 358 6.62 -1.21 -6.84
CA LYS A 358 5.35 -1.42 -6.13
C LYS A 358 5.34 -2.77 -5.42
N LEU A 359 4.79 -2.81 -4.21
CA LEU A 359 4.63 -4.02 -3.41
C LEU A 359 3.22 -4.58 -3.53
N GLY A 360 3.14 -5.89 -3.70
CA GLY A 360 1.92 -6.67 -3.56
C GLY A 360 2.18 -7.94 -2.79
N TRP A 361 1.13 -8.53 -2.25
CA TRP A 361 1.19 -9.82 -1.59
C TRP A 361 0.43 -10.84 -2.43
N CYS A 362 0.95 -12.06 -2.54
CA CYS A 362 0.22 -13.18 -3.10
C CYS A 362 0.22 -14.32 -2.10
N GLN A 363 -0.83 -15.12 -2.12
CA GLN A 363 -0.97 -16.25 -1.22
C GLN A 363 -0.87 -17.53 -2.05
N GLU A 364 0.07 -18.39 -1.68
CA GLU A 364 0.19 -19.73 -2.24
C GLU A 364 0.01 -20.73 -1.09
N GLY A 365 -1.21 -21.27 -0.97
CA GLY A 365 -1.58 -22.11 0.17
C GLY A 365 -1.55 -21.34 1.50
N ASP A 366 -0.77 -21.84 2.46
CA ASP A 366 -0.63 -21.24 3.79
C ASP A 366 0.55 -20.26 3.90
N GLU A 367 1.40 -20.18 2.87
CA GLU A 367 2.57 -19.30 2.88
C GLU A 367 2.26 -17.92 2.27
N ASP A 368 2.76 -16.88 2.94
CA ASP A 368 2.69 -15.52 2.44
C ASP A 368 3.88 -15.26 1.50
N SER A 369 3.58 -14.92 0.25
CA SER A 369 4.55 -14.50 -0.76
C SER A 369 4.39 -13.01 -1.08
N LEU A 370 5.48 -12.42 -1.56
CA LEU A 370 5.59 -11.01 -1.91
C LEU A 370 5.95 -10.86 -3.37
N VAL A 371 5.34 -9.86 -4.01
CA VAL A 371 5.63 -9.50 -5.39
C VAL A 371 6.07 -8.04 -5.45
N LEU A 372 7.21 -7.82 -6.11
CA LEU A 372 7.76 -6.51 -6.40
C LEU A 372 7.69 -6.25 -7.90
N ILE A 373 7.16 -5.08 -8.28
CA ILE A 373 7.12 -4.65 -9.69
C ILE A 373 7.88 -3.34 -9.83
N TRP A 374 9.01 -3.42 -10.53
CA TRP A 374 9.94 -2.31 -10.76
C TRP A 374 9.47 -1.46 -11.95
N LYS A 375 9.20 -0.18 -11.71
CA LYS A 375 8.52 0.70 -12.66
C LYS A 375 9.36 1.03 -13.90
N GLN A 376 10.61 1.43 -13.72
CA GLN A 376 11.49 1.86 -14.81
C GLN A 376 12.11 0.68 -15.54
N SER A 377 12.60 -0.34 -14.82
CA SER A 377 13.15 -1.53 -15.47
C SER A 377 12.09 -2.47 -16.04
N GLY A 378 10.87 -2.45 -15.48
CA GLY A 378 9.79 -3.35 -15.86
C GLY A 378 10.02 -4.79 -15.40
N VAL A 379 10.72 -4.96 -14.29
CA VAL A 379 10.97 -6.29 -13.72
C VAL A 379 9.85 -6.63 -12.74
N TRP A 380 9.34 -7.85 -12.84
CA TRP A 380 8.50 -8.50 -11.86
C TRP A 380 9.34 -9.49 -11.06
N GLU A 381 9.26 -9.49 -9.74
CA GLU A 381 9.98 -10.40 -8.86
C GLU A 381 9.03 -10.99 -7.81
N LYS A 382 9.12 -12.30 -7.55
CA LYS A 382 8.40 -12.99 -6.48
C LYS A 382 9.37 -13.45 -5.40
N TYR A 383 8.96 -13.28 -4.16
CA TYR A 383 9.72 -13.63 -2.96
C TYR A 383 8.86 -14.46 -2.01
N ALA A 384 9.40 -15.54 -1.47
CA ALA A 384 8.81 -16.30 -0.38
C ALA A 384 9.36 -15.84 0.97
N ILE A 385 8.53 -15.93 2.01
CA ILE A 385 8.92 -15.69 3.40
C ILE A 385 8.96 -17.04 4.12
N LEU A 386 10.16 -17.57 4.32
CA LEU A 386 10.37 -18.92 4.83
C LEU A 386 10.80 -18.90 6.30
N GLU A 387 10.31 -19.87 7.08
CA GLU A 387 10.83 -20.15 8.41
C GLU A 387 12.13 -20.94 8.29
N LYS A 388 13.21 -20.42 8.88
CA LYS A 388 14.52 -21.04 8.87
C LYS A 388 14.57 -22.13 9.93
N GLU A 389 14.80 -23.36 9.49
CA GLU A 389 15.07 -24.46 10.40
C GLU A 389 16.33 -24.17 11.25
N PRO A 390 16.29 -24.43 12.56
CA PRO A 390 17.45 -24.25 13.41
C PRO A 390 18.55 -25.22 12.97
N LYS A 391 19.72 -24.70 12.61
CA LYS A 391 20.90 -25.53 12.32
C LYS A 391 21.34 -26.23 13.62
N THR A 392 21.00 -27.50 13.79
CA THR A 392 21.63 -28.37 14.78
C THR A 392 23.04 -28.68 14.30
N TYR A 393 24.02 -27.95 14.83
CA TYR A 393 25.40 -28.41 14.77
C TYR A 393 25.54 -29.54 15.78
N ALA A 394 25.66 -30.78 15.30
CA ALA A 394 26.13 -31.88 16.15
C ALA A 394 27.61 -31.62 16.45
N VAL A 395 27.88 -30.87 17.52
CA VAL A 395 29.21 -30.85 18.13
C VAL A 395 29.38 -32.22 18.76
N ASN A 396 30.41 -32.95 18.31
CA ASN A 396 30.80 -34.29 18.75
C ASN A 396 30.27 -34.63 20.16
N GLU A 397 29.52 -35.73 20.24
CA GLU A 397 29.15 -36.39 21.50
C GLU A 397 30.42 -36.78 22.25
N THR A 398 30.94 -35.89 23.08
CA THR A 398 31.73 -36.25 24.26
C THR A 398 31.80 -35.04 25.17
N LEU A 399 31.18 -35.20 26.35
CA LEU A 399 31.22 -34.30 27.52
C LEU A 399 30.28 -33.09 27.46
N GLN A 400 29.07 -33.24 28.02
CA GLN A 400 28.69 -32.53 29.25
C GLN A 400 27.26 -32.90 29.69
N THR A 401 27.18 -33.56 30.84
CA THR A 401 26.00 -33.72 31.68
C THR A 401 25.69 -32.38 32.38
N SER A 402 24.78 -31.60 31.81
CA SER A 402 24.00 -30.60 32.56
C SER A 402 22.75 -30.26 31.77
N ALA A 403 21.58 -30.33 32.42
CA ALA A 403 20.29 -30.01 31.82
C ALA A 403 20.25 -28.53 31.42
N THR A 404 20.58 -28.24 30.16
CA THR A 404 20.42 -26.91 29.57
C THR A 404 18.92 -26.64 29.42
N VAL A 405 18.41 -25.65 30.15
CA VAL A 405 17.07 -25.09 29.94
C VAL A 405 16.96 -24.71 28.46
N GLN A 406 16.19 -25.47 27.69
CA GLN A 406 15.89 -25.14 26.30
C GLN A 406 15.06 -23.85 26.29
N THR A 407 15.71 -22.70 26.08
CA THR A 407 15.01 -21.50 25.66
C THR A 407 14.21 -21.83 24.41
N PRO A 408 12.91 -21.47 24.32
CA PRO A 408 12.08 -21.81 23.17
C PRO A 408 12.77 -21.29 21.90
N ASN A 409 13.01 -22.19 20.95
CA ASN A 409 13.70 -21.89 19.70
C ASN A 409 13.02 -20.70 19.03
N LYS A 410 13.71 -19.56 18.97
CA LYS A 410 13.14 -18.35 18.36
C LYS A 410 13.06 -18.57 16.86
N LYS A 411 11.84 -18.75 16.35
CA LYS A 411 11.55 -18.82 14.91
C LYS A 411 12.28 -17.70 14.18
N ARG A 412 13.17 -18.05 13.25
CA ARG A 412 13.92 -17.10 12.44
C ARG A 412 13.35 -17.14 11.03
N TRP A 413 13.05 -15.98 10.47
CA TRP A 413 12.46 -15.89 9.13
C TRP A 413 13.48 -15.33 8.14
N GLU A 414 13.42 -15.78 6.89
CA GLU A 414 14.21 -15.23 5.79
C GLU A 414 13.35 -14.99 4.56
N ILE A 415 13.77 -14.03 3.73
CA ILE A 415 13.10 -13.68 2.48
C ILE A 415 13.96 -14.18 1.35
N VAL A 416 13.41 -15.01 0.48
CA VAL A 416 14.12 -15.64 -0.62
C VAL A 416 13.45 -15.28 -1.93
N ARG A 417 14.23 -14.83 -2.92
CA ARG A 417 13.71 -14.61 -4.27
C ARG A 417 13.44 -15.96 -4.92
N GLU A 418 12.20 -16.22 -5.28
CA GLU A 418 11.81 -17.45 -5.97
C GLU A 418 11.97 -17.31 -7.48
N SER A 419 11.49 -16.19 -8.04
CA SER A 419 11.47 -16.00 -9.48
C SER A 419 11.45 -14.52 -9.87
N TRP A 420 11.79 -14.25 -11.13
CA TRP A 420 11.65 -12.93 -11.73
C TRP A 420 11.38 -13.03 -13.24
N ARG A 421 10.77 -11.99 -13.81
CA ARG A 421 10.46 -11.85 -15.24
C ARG A 421 10.59 -10.38 -15.68
N LEU A 422 10.89 -10.16 -16.96
CA LEU A 422 10.87 -8.84 -17.59
C LEU A 422 9.54 -8.68 -18.37
N LEU A 423 8.78 -7.62 -18.08
CA LEU A 423 7.36 -7.45 -18.48
C LEU A 423 7.10 -6.77 -19.81
#